data_AF-A0A0Q8ETJ6-F1
#
_entry.id   AF-A0A0Q8ETJ6-F1
#
_cell.length_a   1.000
_cell.length_b   1.000
_cell.length_c   1.000
_cell.angle_alpha   90.00
_cell.angle_beta   90.00
_cell.angle_gamma   90.00
#
_symmetry.space_group_name_H-M   'P 1'
#
loop_
_entity.id
_entity.type
_entity.pdbx_description
1 polymer ?
#
loop_
_entity_poly.entity_id
_entity_poly.type
_entity_poly.pdbx_seq_one_letter_code
_entity_poly.pdbx_strand_id
1 'polypeptide(L)'
;MDRVPSLANNGYPPGRMRLRISLELCRAEGHLDALVEFVDDPKTGKAFAAGVSLVDHIDRLIGIRSDVQAITHDPFVSIAYDWVNVTLPSAQAFARNAMGAALYPTSAQRNECSKLVERLLDGLPPNEIGSALAPVQVDARSAVLAAWLISLDGAQSGPGDESYTLFRLNEKTLRGIEYIELQRCYLEKFPRTAP
;
A
#
# COMPACT_ATOMS: atom_id res chain seq x y z
N MET A 1 11.65 16.95 5.77
CA MET A 1 11.23 16.35 4.48
C MET A 1 11.89 16.99 3.27
N ASP A 2 12.51 18.16 3.44
CA ASP A 2 13.01 18.99 2.33
C ASP A 2 14.53 18.88 2.16
N ARG A 3 15.11 17.80 2.70
CA ARG A 3 16.55 17.60 2.65
C ARG A 3 16.93 17.37 1.20
N VAL A 4 17.64 18.34 0.65
CA VAL A 4 18.12 18.32 -0.73
C VAL A 4 19.10 17.13 -0.89
N PRO A 5 19.04 16.43 -2.04
CA PRO A 5 20.00 15.39 -2.40
C PRO A 5 21.43 15.86 -2.24
N SER A 6 22.24 15.06 -1.55
CA SER A 6 23.63 15.38 -1.22
C SER A 6 24.44 14.10 -1.08
N LEU A 7 25.77 14.21 -1.06
CA LEU A 7 26.64 13.06 -0.77
C LEU A 7 26.31 12.43 0.60
N ALA A 8 25.92 13.25 1.59
CA ALA A 8 25.56 12.79 2.93
C ALA A 8 24.29 11.93 2.97
N ASN A 9 23.44 11.96 1.94
CA ASN A 9 22.28 11.08 1.82
C ASN A 9 22.35 10.19 0.57
N ASN A 10 23.54 9.97 -0.02
CA ASN A 10 23.73 9.19 -1.24
C ASN A 10 22.86 9.66 -2.42
N GLY A 11 22.59 10.97 -2.51
CA GLY A 11 21.73 11.53 -3.55
C GLY A 11 20.25 11.14 -3.42
N TYR A 12 19.84 10.64 -2.25
CA TYR A 12 18.49 10.12 -2.04
C TYR A 12 17.43 11.24 -2.14
N PRO A 13 16.30 11.02 -2.85
CA PRO A 13 15.33 12.08 -3.10
C PRO A 13 14.64 12.61 -1.83
N PRO A 14 14.20 13.89 -1.83
CA PRO A 14 13.41 14.44 -0.74
C PRO A 14 12.16 13.61 -0.46
N GLY A 15 11.70 13.62 0.79
CA GLY A 15 10.54 12.83 1.21
C GLY A 15 9.27 13.20 0.44
N ARG A 16 9.02 14.49 0.24
CA ARG A 16 7.85 14.98 -0.51
C ARG A 16 7.90 14.60 -1.99
N MET A 17 9.08 14.61 -2.61
CA MET A 17 9.22 14.12 -3.99
C MET A 17 8.86 12.63 -4.10
N ARG A 18 9.33 11.80 -3.17
CA ARG A 18 8.98 10.36 -3.16
C ARG A 18 7.47 10.16 -3.00
N LEU A 19 6.84 10.88 -2.07
CA LEU A 19 5.39 10.84 -1.87
C LEU A 19 4.62 11.29 -3.11
N ARG A 20 5.09 12.33 -3.82
CA ARG A 20 4.49 12.78 -5.09
C ARG A 20 4.46 11.66 -6.12
N ILE A 21 5.61 11.02 -6.34
CA ILE A 21 5.74 9.93 -7.32
C ILE A 21 4.88 8.73 -6.92
N SER A 22 4.91 8.34 -5.65
CA SER A 22 4.08 7.22 -5.16
C SER A 22 2.58 7.51 -5.31
N LEU A 23 2.14 8.72 -5.00
CA LEU A 23 0.72 9.07 -5.09
C LEU A 23 0.24 9.20 -6.54
N GLU A 24 1.06 9.76 -7.42
CA GLU A 24 0.82 9.79 -8.87
C GLU A 24 0.65 8.37 -9.43
N LEU A 25 1.50 7.44 -8.99
CA LEU A 25 1.43 6.04 -9.37
C LEU A 25 0.12 5.39 -8.89
N CYS A 26 -0.22 5.54 -7.60
CA CYS A 26 -1.46 4.99 -7.03
C CYS A 26 -2.71 5.52 -7.73
N ARG A 27 -2.71 6.78 -8.16
CA ARG A 27 -3.80 7.38 -8.94
C ARG A 27 -3.89 6.78 -10.34
N ALA A 28 -2.77 6.71 -11.06
CA ALA A 28 -2.74 6.17 -12.41
C ALA A 28 -3.20 4.71 -12.47
N GLU A 29 -3.02 3.95 -11.38
CA GLU A 29 -3.41 2.54 -11.25
C GLU A 29 -4.82 2.36 -10.63
N GLY A 30 -5.53 3.46 -10.32
CA GLY A 30 -6.89 3.42 -9.78
C GLY A 30 -7.00 2.89 -8.35
N HIS A 31 -5.88 2.79 -7.62
CA HIS A 31 -5.86 2.27 -6.25
C HIS A 31 -6.58 3.17 -5.25
N LEU A 32 -6.57 4.49 -5.49
CA LEU A 32 -7.24 5.45 -4.62
C LEU A 32 -8.76 5.37 -4.77
N ASP A 33 -9.26 5.27 -6.00
CA ASP A 33 -10.69 5.14 -6.29
C ASP A 33 -11.26 3.88 -5.63
N ALA A 34 -10.51 2.78 -5.68
CA ALA A 34 -10.87 1.53 -5.01
C ALA A 34 -10.95 1.63 -3.48
N LEU A 35 -10.26 2.59 -2.83
CA LEU A 35 -10.44 2.84 -1.39
C LEU A 35 -11.73 3.60 -1.09
N VAL A 36 -12.07 4.58 -1.93
CA VAL A 36 -13.26 5.42 -1.77
C VAL A 36 -14.55 4.59 -1.90
N GLU A 37 -14.56 3.60 -2.79
CA GLU A 37 -15.72 2.70 -3.03
C GLU A 37 -16.26 2.01 -1.76
N PHE A 38 -15.42 1.80 -0.73
CA PHE A 38 -15.81 1.08 0.50
C PHE A 38 -16.08 1.99 1.70
N VAL A 39 -15.96 3.31 1.57
CA VAL A 39 -16.14 4.24 2.70
C VAL A 39 -17.55 4.18 3.30
N ASP A 40 -18.56 3.92 2.47
CA ASP A 40 -19.96 3.83 2.89
C ASP A 40 -20.36 2.43 3.41
N ASP A 41 -19.43 1.47 3.46
CA ASP A 41 -19.71 0.13 3.97
C ASP A 41 -19.99 0.17 5.49
N PRO A 42 -21.13 -0.38 5.97
CA PRO A 42 -21.51 -0.28 7.38
C PRO A 42 -20.54 -0.93 8.37
N LYS A 43 -19.76 -1.94 7.93
CA LYS A 43 -18.86 -2.70 8.80
C LYS A 43 -17.42 -2.21 8.69
N THR A 44 -16.97 -1.96 7.47
CA THR A 44 -15.57 -1.72 7.14
C THR A 44 -15.29 -0.27 6.78
N GLY A 45 -16.32 0.54 6.52
CA GLY A 45 -16.21 1.90 5.99
C GLY A 45 -15.37 2.84 6.83
N LYS A 46 -15.35 2.68 8.16
CA LYS A 46 -14.46 3.46 9.05
C LYS A 46 -12.98 3.26 8.73
N ALA A 47 -12.56 2.01 8.53
CA ALA A 47 -11.17 1.69 8.19
C ALA A 47 -10.76 2.26 6.83
N PHE A 48 -11.66 2.20 5.84
CA PHE A 48 -11.43 2.83 4.54
C PHE A 48 -11.41 4.36 4.63
N ALA A 49 -12.31 4.97 5.41
CA ALA A 49 -12.33 6.41 5.64
C ALA A 49 -11.02 6.91 6.29
N ALA A 50 -10.46 6.15 7.23
CA ALA A 50 -9.15 6.46 7.82
C ALA A 50 -8.02 6.43 6.77
N GLY A 51 -8.05 5.45 5.87
CA GLY A 51 -7.14 5.38 4.71
C GLY A 51 -7.26 6.59 3.78
N VAL A 52 -8.49 6.96 3.40
CA VAL A 52 -8.77 8.15 2.57
C VAL A 52 -8.29 9.42 3.27
N SER A 53 -8.55 9.58 4.57
CA SER A 53 -8.08 10.73 5.34
C SER A 53 -6.55 10.87 5.35
N LEU A 54 -5.82 9.75 5.38
CA LEU A 54 -4.36 9.79 5.29
C LEU A 54 -3.90 10.19 3.89
N VAL A 55 -4.54 9.67 2.85
CA VAL A 55 -4.27 10.08 1.45
C VAL A 55 -4.46 11.58 1.28
N ASP A 56 -5.56 12.14 1.79
CA ASP A 56 -5.83 13.58 1.76
C ASP A 56 -4.79 14.40 2.54
N HIS A 57 -4.27 13.85 3.64
CA HIS A 57 -3.17 14.47 4.38
C HIS A 57 -1.88 14.47 3.57
N ILE A 58 -1.54 13.34 2.93
CA ILE A 58 -0.38 13.22 2.04
C ILE A 58 -0.50 14.21 0.88
N ASP A 59 -1.68 14.35 0.27
CA ASP A 59 -1.96 15.31 -0.79
C ASP A 59 -1.63 16.76 -0.38
N ARG A 60 -2.08 17.16 0.81
CA ARG A 60 -1.75 18.47 1.37
C ARG A 60 -0.25 18.63 1.60
N LEU A 61 0.42 17.60 2.12
CA LEU A 61 1.87 17.62 2.35
C LEU A 61 2.67 17.76 1.05
N ILE A 62 2.28 17.05 -0.01
CA ILE A 62 2.97 17.13 -1.31
C ILE A 62 2.67 18.41 -2.08
N GLY A 63 1.60 19.12 -1.72
CA GLY A 63 1.32 20.46 -2.20
C GLY A 63 2.38 21.49 -1.79
N ILE A 64 3.14 21.22 -0.73
CA ILE A 64 4.24 22.08 -0.29
C ILE A 64 5.48 21.82 -1.16
N ARG A 65 5.81 22.78 -2.03
CA ARG A 65 6.87 22.68 -3.06
C ARG A 65 8.24 23.25 -2.65
N SER A 66 8.51 23.41 -1.35
CA SER A 66 9.80 23.96 -0.88
C SER A 66 11.01 23.08 -1.27
N ASP A 67 10.81 21.76 -1.40
CA ASP A 67 11.83 20.83 -1.89
C ASP A 67 12.14 21.05 -3.38
N VAL A 68 11.13 21.35 -4.20
CA VAL A 68 11.32 21.75 -5.61
C VAL A 68 12.12 23.04 -5.69
N GLN A 69 11.73 24.05 -4.90
CA GLN A 69 12.45 25.34 -4.87
C GLN A 69 13.92 25.15 -4.48
N ALA A 70 14.19 24.30 -3.49
CA ALA A 70 15.55 24.02 -3.04
C ALA A 70 16.38 23.27 -4.09
N ILE A 71 15.77 22.35 -4.86
CA ILE A 71 16.43 21.67 -5.99
C ILE A 71 16.74 22.66 -7.12
N THR A 72 15.80 23.55 -7.47
CA THR A 72 15.99 24.52 -8.56
C THR A 72 17.02 25.60 -8.24
N HIS A 73 17.19 25.97 -6.97
CA HIS A 73 18.18 26.98 -6.57
C HIS A 73 19.62 26.47 -6.59
N ASP A 74 19.85 25.15 -6.58
CA ASP A 74 21.17 24.55 -6.70
C ASP A 74 21.38 24.03 -8.12
N PRO A 75 22.26 24.66 -8.95
CA PRO A 75 22.45 24.26 -10.34
C PRO A 75 22.92 22.82 -10.51
N PHE A 76 23.73 22.29 -9.59
CA PHE A 76 24.24 20.93 -9.70
C PHE A 76 23.15 19.91 -9.38
N VAL A 77 22.35 20.19 -8.36
CA VAL A 77 21.21 19.33 -7.99
C VAL A 77 20.12 19.41 -9.05
N SER A 78 19.85 20.58 -9.61
CA SER A 78 18.89 20.76 -10.70
C SER A 78 19.26 19.89 -11.91
N ILE A 79 20.51 19.93 -12.38
CA ILE A 79 20.96 19.11 -13.52
C ILE A 79 20.79 17.61 -13.24
N ALA A 80 21.19 17.17 -12.04
CA ALA A 80 21.07 15.77 -11.65
C ALA A 80 19.59 15.31 -11.63
N TYR A 81 18.68 16.18 -11.20
CA TYR A 81 17.26 15.86 -11.08
C TYR A 81 16.44 16.13 -12.35
N ASP A 82 16.89 17.00 -13.25
CA ASP A 82 16.34 17.11 -14.60
C ASP A 82 16.53 15.79 -15.35
N TRP A 83 17.71 15.17 -15.21
CA TRP A 83 17.96 13.83 -15.72
C TRP A 83 17.03 12.78 -15.09
N VAL A 84 16.76 12.85 -13.78
CA VAL A 84 15.79 11.97 -13.14
C VAL A 84 14.39 12.18 -13.72
N ASN A 85 13.91 13.41 -13.86
CA ASN A 85 12.59 13.69 -14.42
C ASN A 85 12.43 13.16 -15.85
N VAL A 86 13.50 13.24 -16.66
CA VAL A 86 13.50 12.73 -18.04
C VAL A 86 13.58 11.19 -18.09
N THR A 87 14.34 10.57 -17.19
CA THR A 87 14.58 9.11 -17.22
C THR A 87 13.56 8.30 -16.41
N LEU A 88 12.92 8.92 -15.42
CA LEU A 88 11.99 8.26 -14.50
C LEU A 88 10.79 7.62 -15.20
N PRO A 89 10.11 8.26 -16.17
CA PRO A 89 9.01 7.61 -16.89
C PRO A 89 9.46 6.33 -17.62
N SER A 90 10.62 6.37 -18.27
CA SER A 90 11.20 5.21 -18.96
C SER A 90 11.62 4.11 -17.98
N ALA A 91 12.21 4.48 -16.84
CA ALA A 91 12.57 3.53 -15.79
C ALA A 91 11.34 2.88 -15.13
N GLN A 92 10.26 3.65 -14.92
CA GLN A 92 8.98 3.14 -14.42
C GLN A 92 8.33 2.19 -15.44
N ALA A 93 8.33 2.55 -16.72
CA ALA A 93 7.81 1.69 -17.78
C ALA A 93 8.61 0.40 -17.91
N PHE A 94 9.94 0.48 -17.85
CA PHE A 94 10.82 -0.69 -17.83
C PHE A 94 10.54 -1.58 -16.61
N ALA A 95 10.49 -1.00 -15.41
CA ALA A 95 10.20 -1.75 -14.19
C ALA A 95 8.83 -2.43 -14.28
N ARG A 96 7.79 -1.73 -14.76
CA ARG A 96 6.45 -2.32 -14.95
C ARG A 96 6.45 -3.49 -15.94
N ASN A 97 7.12 -3.34 -17.08
CA ASN A 97 7.22 -4.40 -18.08
C ASN A 97 8.03 -5.60 -17.58
N ALA A 98 9.13 -5.36 -16.85
CA ALA A 98 9.94 -6.40 -16.26
C ALA A 98 9.24 -7.11 -15.10
N MET A 99 8.37 -6.40 -14.38
CA MET A 99 7.66 -6.89 -13.19
C MET A 99 6.25 -7.43 -13.48
N GLY A 100 5.92 -7.87 -14.70
CA GLY A 100 4.54 -8.20 -15.11
C GLY A 100 3.66 -8.95 -14.07
N ALA A 101 4.20 -9.92 -13.33
CA ALA A 101 3.48 -10.66 -12.27
C ALA A 101 3.48 -9.99 -10.88
N ALA A 102 4.34 -9.00 -10.63
CA ALA A 102 4.41 -8.24 -9.37
C ALA A 102 3.55 -6.96 -9.38
N LEU A 103 2.75 -6.73 -10.43
CA LEU A 103 1.70 -5.71 -10.39
C LEU A 103 0.60 -6.16 -9.42
N TYR A 104 0.09 -5.22 -8.62
CA TYR A 104 -1.02 -5.46 -7.72
C TYR A 104 -2.30 -5.07 -8.47
N PRO A 105 -3.12 -6.03 -8.93
CA PRO A 105 -4.25 -5.67 -9.77
C PRO A 105 -5.34 -5.00 -8.92
N THR A 106 -5.87 -3.87 -9.39
CA THR A 106 -6.95 -3.13 -8.73
C THR A 106 -8.19 -3.99 -8.50
N SER A 107 -8.40 -5.02 -9.33
CA SER A 107 -9.46 -6.02 -9.15
C SER A 107 -9.26 -6.88 -7.89
N ALA A 108 -8.02 -7.26 -7.54
CA ALA A 108 -7.75 -7.96 -6.29
C ALA A 108 -8.07 -7.06 -5.10
N GLN A 109 -7.62 -5.80 -5.13
CA GLN A 109 -7.95 -4.82 -4.10
C GLN A 109 -9.47 -4.70 -3.88
N ARG A 110 -10.24 -4.49 -4.95
CA ARG A 110 -11.71 -4.38 -4.88
C ARG A 110 -12.38 -5.66 -4.38
N ASN A 111 -11.91 -6.83 -4.81
CA ASN A 111 -12.58 -8.09 -4.49
C ASN A 111 -12.23 -8.63 -3.09
N GLU A 112 -11.05 -8.30 -2.58
CA GLU A 112 -10.46 -8.91 -1.39
C GLU A 112 -10.46 -7.96 -0.18
N CYS A 113 -10.06 -6.70 -0.33
CA CYS A 113 -9.70 -5.86 0.80
C CYS A 113 -10.83 -5.66 1.82
N SER A 114 -12.05 -5.35 1.37
CA SER A 114 -13.19 -5.17 2.30
C SER A 114 -13.45 -6.44 3.13
N LYS A 115 -13.44 -7.61 2.50
CA LYS A 115 -13.63 -8.91 3.19
C LYS A 115 -12.49 -9.26 4.14
N LEU A 116 -11.26 -8.88 3.80
CA LEU A 116 -10.09 -9.11 4.65
C LEU A 116 -10.08 -8.16 5.85
N VAL A 117 -10.55 -6.91 5.68
CA VAL A 117 -10.79 -5.98 6.80
C VAL A 117 -11.85 -6.57 7.73
N GLU A 118 -12.97 -7.06 7.20
CA GLU A 118 -14.01 -7.72 8.00
C GLU A 118 -13.44 -8.91 8.80
N ARG A 119 -12.66 -9.81 8.17
CA ARG A 119 -12.02 -10.95 8.88
C ARG A 119 -11.12 -10.49 10.02
N LEU A 120 -10.33 -9.44 9.82
CA LEU A 120 -9.45 -8.92 10.86
C LEU A 120 -10.23 -8.31 12.02
N LEU A 121 -11.34 -7.61 11.75
CA LEU A 121 -12.26 -7.11 12.77
C LEU A 121 -12.89 -8.27 13.57
N ASP A 122 -13.15 -9.41 12.92
CA ASP A 122 -13.60 -10.65 13.57
C ASP A 122 -12.47 -11.42 14.28
N GLY A 123 -11.24 -10.91 14.30
CA GLY A 123 -10.09 -11.53 14.96
C GLY A 123 -9.48 -12.73 14.22
N LEU A 124 -9.81 -12.88 12.93
CA LEU A 124 -9.32 -13.93 12.05
C LEU A 124 -8.14 -13.45 11.20
N PRO A 125 -7.16 -14.32 10.88
CA PRO A 125 -6.08 -13.96 9.97
C PRO A 125 -6.60 -13.62 8.55
N PRO A 126 -6.02 -12.64 7.85
CA PRO A 126 -6.45 -12.22 6.51
C PRO A 126 -5.82 -13.11 5.40
N ASN A 127 -5.94 -14.43 5.51
CA ASN A 127 -5.30 -15.38 4.59
C ASN A 127 -6.18 -15.88 3.43
N GLU A 128 -7.49 -15.65 3.49
CA GLU A 128 -8.46 -16.20 2.54
C GLU A 128 -9.76 -15.40 2.56
N ILE A 129 -10.56 -15.54 1.52
CA ILE A 129 -11.96 -15.10 1.44
C ILE A 129 -12.86 -16.29 1.05
N GLY A 130 -14.18 -16.11 1.15
CA GLY A 130 -15.14 -17.17 0.82
C GLY A 130 -15.62 -17.93 2.06
N SER A 131 -16.16 -19.13 1.85
CA SER A 131 -16.69 -19.96 2.94
C SER A 131 -15.69 -21.03 3.36
N ALA A 132 -15.87 -21.62 4.54
CA ALA A 132 -15.03 -22.72 5.02
C ALA A 132 -15.01 -23.94 4.08
N LEU A 133 -16.06 -24.12 3.27
CA LEU A 133 -16.17 -25.20 2.29
C LEU A 133 -15.51 -24.87 0.94
N ALA A 134 -15.31 -23.58 0.65
CA ALA A 134 -14.73 -23.11 -0.59
C ALA A 134 -13.86 -21.86 -0.34
N PRO A 135 -12.72 -22.01 0.37
CA PRO A 135 -11.81 -20.91 0.61
C PRO A 135 -11.11 -20.52 -0.69
N VAL A 136 -10.97 -19.22 -0.89
CA VAL A 136 -10.26 -18.61 -2.00
C VAL A 136 -9.02 -17.93 -1.45
N GLN A 137 -7.86 -18.34 -1.96
CA GLN A 137 -6.59 -17.71 -1.64
C GLN A 137 -6.59 -16.26 -2.11
N VAL A 138 -6.05 -15.37 -1.28
CA VAL A 138 -5.93 -13.94 -1.57
C VAL A 138 -4.49 -13.54 -1.86
N ASP A 139 -4.31 -12.34 -2.39
CA ASP A 139 -3.00 -11.73 -2.54
C ASP A 139 -2.44 -11.27 -1.18
N ALA A 140 -1.17 -11.57 -0.89
CA ALA A 140 -0.51 -11.13 0.33
C ALA A 140 -0.50 -9.60 0.48
N ARG A 141 -0.50 -8.85 -0.64
CA ARG A 141 -0.57 -7.38 -0.64
C ARG A 141 -1.94 -6.89 -0.17
N SER A 142 -3.02 -7.59 -0.50
CA SER A 142 -4.36 -7.29 0.01
C SER A 142 -4.44 -7.51 1.52
N ALA A 143 -3.78 -8.56 2.04
CA ALA A 143 -3.69 -8.82 3.48
C ALA A 143 -2.93 -7.72 4.23
N VAL A 144 -1.80 -7.26 3.68
CA VAL A 144 -1.03 -6.12 4.21
C VAL A 144 -1.87 -4.84 4.19
N LEU A 145 -2.54 -4.55 3.08
CA LEU A 145 -3.36 -3.35 2.93
C LEU A 145 -4.53 -3.34 3.94
N ALA A 146 -5.23 -4.47 4.10
CA ALA A 146 -6.32 -4.60 5.06
C ALA A 146 -5.84 -4.34 6.50
N ALA A 147 -4.70 -4.91 6.89
CA ALA A 147 -4.11 -4.70 8.20
C ALA A 147 -3.70 -3.24 8.43
N TRP A 148 -3.15 -2.59 7.40
CA TRP A 148 -2.78 -1.19 7.46
C TRP A 148 -4.00 -0.28 7.65
N LEU A 149 -5.10 -0.53 6.92
CA LEU A 149 -6.34 0.24 7.06
C LEU A 149 -6.91 0.18 8.49
N ILE A 150 -6.94 -1.00 9.11
CA ILE A 150 -7.39 -1.13 10.50
C ILE A 150 -6.42 -0.46 11.47
N SER A 151 -5.11 -0.54 11.20
CA SER A 151 -4.12 0.14 12.02
C SER A 151 -4.29 1.66 11.99
N LEU A 152 -4.68 2.22 10.83
CA LEU A 152 -4.99 3.64 10.69
C LEU A 152 -6.26 4.04 11.44
N ASP A 153 -7.32 3.25 11.35
CA ASP A 153 -8.56 3.46 12.11
C ASP A 153 -8.30 3.44 13.62
N GLY A 154 -7.52 2.44 14.07
CA GLY A 154 -7.06 2.34 15.44
C GLY A 154 -6.33 3.61 15.88
N ALA A 155 -5.32 4.07 15.13
CA ALA A 155 -4.54 5.24 15.48
C ALA A 155 -5.35 6.56 15.60
N GLN A 156 -6.55 6.65 15.02
CA GLN A 156 -7.44 7.80 15.16
C GLN A 156 -8.26 7.79 16.46
N SER A 157 -8.36 6.64 17.14
CA SER A 157 -9.23 6.45 18.31
C SER A 157 -8.64 6.93 19.65
N GLY A 158 -7.35 7.27 19.68
CA GLY A 158 -6.69 7.97 20.80
C GLY A 158 -5.97 7.03 21.77
N PRO A 159 -5.01 7.53 22.57
CA PRO A 159 -4.06 6.69 23.29
C PRO A 159 -4.73 5.84 24.39
N GLY A 160 -5.07 4.58 24.07
CA GLY A 160 -5.66 3.58 24.95
C GLY A 160 -5.04 2.19 24.79
N ASP A 161 -5.83 1.13 24.94
CA ASP A 161 -5.48 -0.31 24.80
C ASP A 161 -5.06 -0.73 23.35
N GLU A 162 -4.72 0.26 22.53
CA GLU A 162 -4.37 0.17 21.13
C GLU A 162 -3.07 -0.60 20.92
N SER A 163 -2.11 -0.52 21.84
CA SER A 163 -0.82 -1.21 21.66
C SER A 163 -0.98 -2.73 21.69
N TYR A 164 -1.82 -3.26 22.58
CA TYR A 164 -2.11 -4.71 22.62
C TYR A 164 -2.97 -5.15 21.43
N THR A 165 -3.94 -4.32 21.04
CA THR A 165 -4.80 -4.56 19.88
C THR A 165 -4.01 -4.56 18.56
N LEU A 166 -3.14 -3.57 18.36
CA LEU A 166 -2.23 -3.48 17.20
C LEU A 166 -1.24 -4.64 17.18
N PHE A 167 -0.69 -5.04 18.33
CA PHE A 167 0.19 -6.20 18.42
C PHE A 167 -0.53 -7.48 17.94
N ARG A 168 -1.74 -7.73 18.45
CA ARG A 168 -2.56 -8.88 18.01
C ARG A 168 -2.90 -8.82 16.53
N LEU A 169 -3.21 -7.63 16.02
CA LEU A 169 -3.51 -7.45 14.59
C LEU A 169 -2.30 -7.72 13.71
N ASN A 170 -1.12 -7.25 14.11
CA ASN A 170 0.14 -7.54 13.43
C ASN A 170 0.46 -9.03 13.46
N GLU A 171 0.30 -9.70 14.61
CA GLU A 171 0.48 -11.14 14.73
C GLU A 171 -0.46 -11.91 13.77
N LYS A 172 -1.74 -11.55 13.71
CA LYS A 172 -2.73 -12.16 12.82
C LYS A 172 -2.39 -11.93 11.35
N THR A 173 -1.95 -10.72 11.02
CA THR A 173 -1.54 -10.34 9.67
C THR A 173 -0.33 -11.15 9.22
N LEU A 174 0.70 -11.26 10.07
CA LEU A 174 1.89 -12.05 9.78
C LEU A 174 1.57 -13.53 9.57
N ARG A 175 0.73 -14.12 10.44
CA ARG A 175 0.23 -15.49 10.24
C ARG A 175 -0.56 -15.63 8.94
N GLY A 176 -1.33 -14.60 8.60
CA GLY A 176 -2.10 -14.57 7.37
C GLY A 176 -1.20 -14.63 6.13
N ILE A 177 -0.18 -13.77 6.10
CA ILE A 177 0.82 -13.71 5.02
C ILE A 177 1.60 -15.02 4.94
N GLU A 178 2.05 -15.56 6.08
CA GLU A 178 2.75 -16.85 6.13
C GLU A 178 1.89 -17.96 5.51
N TYR A 179 0.60 -18.02 5.85
CA TYR A 179 -0.31 -19.01 5.28
C TYR A 179 -0.50 -18.82 3.78
N ILE A 180 -0.66 -17.58 3.30
CA ILE A 180 -0.76 -17.28 1.85
C ILE A 180 0.47 -17.80 1.11
N GLU A 181 1.68 -17.55 1.63
CA GLU A 181 2.93 -17.99 1.01
C GLU A 181 3.10 -19.52 1.06
N LEU A 182 2.75 -20.15 2.19
CA LEU A 182 2.78 -21.61 2.32
C LEU A 182 1.81 -22.27 1.34
N GLN A 183 0.60 -21.73 1.21
CA GLN A 183 -0.41 -22.23 0.28
C GLN A 183 0.05 -22.06 -1.17
N ARG A 184 0.64 -20.91 -1.52
CA ARG A 184 1.23 -20.67 -2.84
C ARG A 184 2.31 -21.71 -3.15
N CYS A 185 3.27 -21.89 -2.24
CA CYS A 185 4.34 -22.89 -2.39
C CYS A 185 3.80 -24.32 -2.49
N TYR A 186 2.72 -24.64 -1.76
CA TYR A 186 2.08 -25.95 -1.83
C TYR A 186 1.42 -26.18 -3.19
N LEU A 187 0.65 -25.21 -3.70
CA LEU A 187 -0.03 -25.31 -5.00
C LEU A 187 0.94 -25.33 -6.18
N GLU A 188 2.08 -24.64 -6.08
CA GLU A 188 3.17 -24.73 -7.06
C GLU A 188 3.78 -26.14 -7.12
N LYS A 189 3.90 -26.82 -5.97
CA LYS A 189 4.47 -28.18 -5.87
C LYS A 189 3.45 -29.28 -6.16
N PHE A 190 2.19 -29.04 -5.82
CA PHE A 190 1.10 -30.00 -5.98
C PHE A 190 -0.07 -29.31 -6.69
N PRO A 191 0.03 -29.09 -8.01
CA PRO A 191 -1.04 -28.47 -8.79
C PRO A 191 -2.29 -29.33 -8.64
N ARG A 192 -3.44 -28.70 -8.37
CA ARG A 192 -4.72 -29.42 -8.39
C ARG A 192 -4.93 -29.95 -9.81
N THR A 193 -4.84 -31.27 -10.01
CA THR A 193 -5.37 -31.91 -11.21
C THR A 193 -6.87 -31.72 -11.17
N ALA A 194 -7.42 -31.01 -12.15
CA ALA A 194 -8.86 -30.81 -12.25
C ALA A 194 -9.56 -32.19 -12.28
N PRO A 195 -10.68 -32.38 -11.55
CA PRO A 195 -11.53 -33.55 -11.69
C PRO A 195 -12.20 -33.59 -13.07
#